data_AF-A0AAV9ZN79-F1
#
_entry.id   AF-A0AAV9ZN79-F1
#
_cell.length_a   1.000
_cell.length_b   1.000
_cell.length_c   1.000
_cell.angle_alpha   90.00
_cell.angle_beta   90.00
_cell.angle_gamma   90.00
#
_symmetry.space_group_name_H-M   'P 1'
#
loop_
_entity.id
_entity.type
_entity.pdbx_description
1 polymer ?
#
loop_
_entity_poly.entity_id
_entity_poly.type
_entity_poly.pdbx_seq_one_letter_code
_entity_poly.pdbx_strand_id
1 'polypeptide(L)'
;PFDGVILVFSGDFFQLPPVQQTPLYMPVVSNFRSKKSNERQYLARLGRLSWKQIDTVIELTEQNRMKADLQYAEAVLHVRKRQCRYYYSIHES
;
A
#
# COMPACT_ATOMS: atom_id res chain seq x y z
N PRO A 1 -13.30 2.81 -18.89
CA PRO A 1 -12.99 2.63 -17.45
C PRO A 1 -13.96 3.46 -16.61
N PHE A 2 -14.59 2.88 -15.59
CA PHE A 2 -15.49 3.57 -14.62
C PHE A 2 -16.48 4.61 -15.22
N ASP A 3 -17.01 4.36 -16.42
CA ASP A 3 -17.98 5.23 -17.11
C ASP A 3 -17.61 6.73 -17.17
N GLY A 4 -16.33 7.03 -17.42
CA GLY A 4 -15.86 8.41 -17.55
C GLY A 4 -15.57 9.12 -16.21
N VAL A 5 -15.71 8.43 -15.08
CA VAL A 5 -15.32 8.95 -13.77
C VAL A 5 -13.79 8.99 -13.64
N ILE A 6 -13.26 10.16 -13.23
CA ILE A 6 -11.86 10.30 -12.85
C ILE A 6 -11.66 9.62 -11.49
N LEU A 7 -10.80 8.61 -11.46
CA LEU A 7 -10.52 7.84 -10.25
C LEU A 7 -9.12 8.18 -9.73
N VAL A 8 -9.07 8.71 -8.52
CA VAL A 8 -7.80 8.99 -7.82
C VAL A 8 -7.71 8.07 -6.61
N PHE A 9 -6.76 7.14 -6.63
CA PHE A 9 -6.41 6.35 -5.47
C PHE A 9 -5.30 7.06 -4.68
N SER A 10 -5.55 7.30 -3.40
CA SER A 10 -4.54 7.83 -2.48
C SER A 10 -4.39 6.90 -1.29
N GLY A 11 -3.16 6.62 -0.89
CA GLY A 11 -2.89 5.76 0.24
C GLY A 11 -1.44 5.37 0.32
N ASP A 12 -1.19 4.34 1.12
CA ASP A 12 0.15 3.97 1.52
C ASP A 12 0.22 2.46 1.79
N PHE A 13 0.97 1.75 0.95
CA PHE A 13 1.08 0.29 1.02
C PHE A 13 1.91 -0.24 2.20
N PHE A 14 2.55 0.63 2.97
CA PHE A 14 3.24 0.25 4.20
C PHE A 14 2.30 0.18 5.41
N GLN A 15 1.03 0.59 5.25
CA GLN A 15 0.01 0.47 6.29
C GLN A 15 -0.58 -0.94 6.35
N LEU A 16 -1.56 -1.12 7.24
CA LEU A 16 -2.27 -2.38 7.40
C LEU A 16 -3.00 -2.78 6.11
N PRO A 17 -2.97 -4.06 5.72
CA PRO A 17 -3.78 -4.54 4.62
C PRO A 17 -5.28 -4.47 4.98
N PRO A 18 -6.18 -4.49 3.97
CA PRO A 18 -7.61 -4.59 4.19
C PRO A 18 -7.99 -5.79 5.07
N VAL A 19 -8.82 -5.57 6.10
CA VAL A 19 -9.26 -6.62 7.03
C VAL A 19 -10.18 -7.61 6.31
N GLN A 20 -9.83 -8.90 6.35
CA GLN A 20 -10.61 -9.99 5.74
C GLN A 20 -10.97 -9.77 4.25
N GLN A 21 -10.16 -9.01 3.53
CA GLN A 21 -10.33 -8.72 2.11
C GLN A 21 -9.02 -8.93 1.36
N THR A 22 -9.13 -9.13 0.04
CA THR A 22 -7.95 -9.24 -0.82
C THR A 22 -7.55 -7.85 -1.32
N PRO A 23 -6.30 -7.40 -1.09
CA PRO A 23 -5.82 -6.13 -1.61
C PRO A 23 -5.95 -6.00 -3.14
N LEU A 24 -6.22 -4.79 -3.61
CA LEU A 24 -6.38 -4.50 -5.05
C LEU A 24 -5.10 -4.75 -5.86
N TYR A 25 -3.94 -4.53 -5.24
CA TYR A 25 -2.63 -4.71 -5.85
C TYR A 25 -2.13 -6.17 -5.87
N MET A 26 -2.88 -7.14 -5.31
CA MET A 26 -2.47 -8.54 -5.39
C MET A 26 -2.57 -9.09 -6.83
N PRO A 27 -1.62 -9.93 -7.26
CA PRO A 27 -1.67 -10.57 -8.57
C PRO A 27 -2.99 -11.33 -8.81
N VAL A 28 -3.59 -11.12 -9.98
CA VAL A 28 -4.75 -11.90 -10.42
C VAL A 28 -4.24 -13.23 -10.98
N VAL A 29 -4.43 -14.32 -10.24
CA VAL A 29 -4.09 -15.67 -10.71
C VAL A 29 -5.10 -16.16 -11.78
N SER A 30 -4.59 -16.80 -12.82
CA SER A 30 -5.35 -17.34 -13.96
C SER A 30 -6.15 -18.60 -13.59
N ASN A 31 -5.69 -19.38 -12.62
CA ASN A 31 -6.28 -20.66 -12.20
C ASN A 31 -7.52 -20.53 -11.32
N PHE A 32 -8.34 -19.48 -11.50
CA PHE A 32 -9.57 -19.29 -10.74
C PHE A 32 -10.66 -20.25 -11.25
N ARG A 33 -10.46 -21.56 -11.06
CA ARG A 33 -11.44 -22.62 -11.30
C ARG A 33 -12.40 -22.71 -10.12
N SER A 34 -13.11 -21.63 -9.84
CA SER A 34 -14.16 -21.66 -8.83
C SER A 34 -15.48 -21.95 -9.52
N LYS A 35 -15.95 -23.20 -9.45
CA LYS A 35 -17.29 -23.60 -9.91
C LYS A 35 -18.44 -22.87 -9.16
N LYS A 36 -18.13 -22.10 -8.11
CA LYS A 36 -19.06 -21.29 -7.30
C LYS A 36 -18.35 -20.06 -6.71
N SER A 37 -17.91 -19.11 -7.52
CA SER A 37 -17.44 -17.83 -6.97
C SER A 37 -18.65 -17.07 -6.43
N ASN A 38 -18.69 -16.79 -5.13
CA ASN A 38 -19.71 -15.88 -4.61
C ASN A 38 -19.48 -14.47 -5.16
N GLU A 39 -20.54 -13.65 -5.19
CA GLU A 39 -20.52 -12.30 -5.76
C GLU A 39 -19.35 -11.46 -5.23
N ARG A 40 -19.07 -11.55 -3.92
CA ARG A 40 -17.94 -10.85 -3.29
C ARG A 40 -16.58 -11.19 -3.91
N GLN A 41 -16.32 -12.47 -4.19
CA GLN A 41 -15.08 -12.90 -4.84
C GLN A 41 -14.98 -12.39 -6.29
N TYR A 42 -16.11 -12.36 -7.00
CA TYR A 42 -16.20 -11.83 -8.35
C TYR A 42 -15.91 -10.32 -8.37
N LEU A 43 -16.58 -9.54 -7.51
CA LEU A 43 -16.35 -8.10 -7.38
C LEU A 43 -14.91 -7.78 -6.97
N ALA A 44 -14.34 -8.53 -6.02
CA ALA A 44 -12.94 -8.37 -5.64
C ALA A 44 -11.98 -8.65 -6.81
N ARG A 45 -12.30 -9.64 -7.67
CA ARG A 45 -11.53 -9.91 -8.89
C ARG A 45 -11.64 -8.76 -9.89
N LEU A 46 -12.84 -8.23 -10.12
CA LEU A 46 -13.04 -7.06 -10.98
C LEU A 46 -12.28 -5.83 -10.48
N GLY A 47 -12.28 -5.60 -9.17
CA GLY A 47 -11.48 -4.53 -8.54
C GLY A 47 -9.98 -4.68 -8.84
N ARG A 48 -9.42 -5.89 -8.69
CA ARG A 48 -8.00 -6.16 -9.02
C ARG A 48 -7.69 -6.03 -10.51
N LEU A 49 -8.62 -6.40 -11.40
CA LEU A 49 -8.47 -6.19 -12.85
C LEU A 49 -8.54 -4.70 -13.20
N SER A 50 -9.36 -3.93 -12.50
CA SER A 50 -9.45 -2.48 -12.66
C SER A 50 -8.19 -1.79 -12.14
N TRP A 51 -7.62 -2.27 -11.03
CA TRP A 51 -6.33 -1.80 -10.51
C TRP A 51 -5.20 -1.90 -11.53
N LYS A 52 -5.19 -2.94 -12.37
CA LYS A 52 -4.19 -3.10 -13.45
C LYS A 52 -4.31 -2.08 -14.59
N GLN A 53 -5.40 -1.31 -14.65
CA GLN A 53 -5.60 -0.27 -15.66
C GLN A 53 -5.04 1.09 -15.20
N ILE A 54 -4.57 1.20 -13.96
CA ILE A 54 -3.89 2.41 -13.47
C ILE A 54 -2.54 2.50 -14.18
N ASP A 55 -2.32 3.59 -14.90
CA ASP A 55 -1.10 3.85 -15.67
C ASP A 55 -0.20 4.94 -15.04
N THR A 56 -0.77 5.72 -14.13
CA THR A 56 -0.12 6.89 -13.55
C THR A 56 0.05 6.71 -12.05
N VAL A 57 1.29 6.86 -11.58
CA VAL A 57 1.63 6.82 -10.15
C VAL A 57 2.31 8.12 -9.77
N ILE A 58 1.85 8.72 -8.67
CA ILE A 58 2.44 9.93 -8.09
C ILE A 58 2.96 9.57 -6.69
N GLU A 59 4.25 9.75 -6.46
CA GLU A 59 4.88 9.56 -5.14
C GLU A 59 5.06 10.92 -4.45
N LEU A 60 4.50 11.05 -3.23
CA LEU A 60 4.73 12.22 -2.37
C LEU A 60 5.97 11.95 -1.50
N THR A 61 7.01 12.77 -1.65
CA THR A 61 8.30 12.56 -0.97
C THR A 61 8.51 13.47 0.25
N GLU A 62 7.76 14.57 0.36
CA GLU A 62 7.87 15.51 1.47
C GLU A 62 6.92 15.16 2.63
N GLN A 63 7.48 14.86 3.80
CA GLN A 63 6.72 14.60 5.02
C GLN A 63 6.46 15.92 5.78
N ASN A 64 5.19 16.26 5.97
CA ASN A 64 4.79 17.52 6.61
C ASN A 64 4.42 17.42 8.11
N ARG A 65 4.00 16.24 8.58
CA ARG A 65 3.52 16.00 9.96
C ARG A 65 4.61 16.19 11.03
N MET A 66 5.84 15.78 10.74
CA MET A 66 6.94 15.68 11.71
C MET A 66 8.06 16.68 11.41
N LYS A 67 7.76 17.78 10.69
CA LYS A 67 8.76 18.79 10.30
C LYS A 67 9.50 19.42 11.48
N ALA A 68 8.86 19.50 12.65
CA ALA A 68 9.46 20.04 13.86
C ALA A 68 10.42 19.07 14.57
N ASP A 69 10.40 17.78 14.21
CA ASP A 69 11.22 16.73 14.83
C ASP A 69 11.76 15.77 13.76
N LEU A 70 12.93 16.12 13.22
CA LEU A 70 13.56 15.37 12.13
C LEU A 70 14.07 14.00 12.57
N GLN A 71 14.50 13.87 13.84
CA GLN A 71 14.98 12.59 14.36
C GLN A 71 13.83 11.58 14.49
N TYR A 72 12.67 12.03 14.98
CA TYR A 72 11.48 11.19 15.01
C TYR A 72 10.98 10.85 13.60
N ALA A 73 11.00 11.82 12.67
CA ALA A 73 10.62 11.59 11.28
C ALA A 73 11.49 10.50 10.62
N GLU A 74 12.81 10.53 10.85
CA GLU A 74 13.75 9.53 10.37
C GLU A 74 13.48 8.15 10.99
N ALA A 75 13.27 8.08 12.31
CA ALA A 75 12.94 6.82 12.99
C ALA A 75 11.66 6.18 12.42
N VAL A 76 10.60 6.97 12.21
CA VAL A 76 9.34 6.47 11.60
C VAL A 76 9.55 6.03 10.15
N LEU A 77 10.38 6.74 9.39
CA LEU A 77 10.73 6.34 8.02
C LEU A 77 11.45 4.99 7.98
N HIS A 78 12.35 4.73 8.93
CA HIS A 78 13.01 3.43 9.07
C HIS A 78 12.02 2.33 9.44
N VAL A 79 11.10 2.57 10.38
CA VAL A 79 10.03 1.62 10.74
C VAL A 79 9.18 1.29 9.51
N ARG A 80 8.72 2.32 8.79
CA ARG A 80 7.95 2.20 7.54
C ARG A 80 8.66 1.28 6.55
N LYS A 81 9.93 1.56 6.26
CA LYS A 81 10.73 0.81 5.27
C LYS A 81 11.26 -0.53 5.77
N ARG A 82 10.96 -0.90 7.04
CA ARG A 82 11.51 -2.10 7.70
C ARG A 82 13.05 -2.09 7.74
N GLN A 83 13.63 -0.90 7.92
CA GLN A 83 15.05 -0.63 7.93
C GLN A 83 15.56 -0.24 9.33
N CYS A 84 14.86 -0.66 10.39
CA CYS A 84 15.32 -0.42 11.76
C CYS A 84 16.68 -1.07 11.99
N ARG A 85 17.73 -0.26 12.11
CA ARG A 85 19.07 -0.69 12.51
C ARG A 85 19.20 -0.49 14.02
N TYR A 86 19.89 -1.40 14.70
CA TYR A 86 20.29 -1.19 16.09
C TYR A 86 21.23 0.02 16.17
N TYR A 87 20.87 1.04 16.94
CA TYR A 87 21.82 2.07 17.38
C TYR A 87 22.52 1.55 18.63
N TYR A 88 23.76 1.06 18.48
CA TYR A 88 24.69 1.02 19.59
C TYR A 88 25.27 2.42 19.74
N SER A 89 24.81 3.17 20.74
CA SER A 89 25.55 4.33 21.24
C SER A 89 26.75 3.79 22.00
N ILE A 90 27.91 3.74 21.33
CA ILE A 90 29.18 3.65 22.05
C ILE A 90 29.37 5.02 22.70
N HIS A 91 28.93 5.16 23.94
CA HIS A 91 29.43 6.21 24.80
C HIS A 91 30.84 5.78 25.21
N GLU A 92 31.85 6.16 24.42
CA GLU A 92 33.22 6.23 24.92
C GLU A 92 33.27 7.34 25.96
N SER A 93 33.42 6.92 27.21
CA SER A 93 33.81 7.72 28.36
C SER A 93 35.32 7.68 28.56
#